data_AF-A0AA36GW36-F1
#
_entry.id   AF-A0AA36GW36-F1
#
_cell.length_a   1.000
_cell.length_b   1.000
_cell.length_c   1.000
_cell.angle_alpha   90.00
_cell.angle_beta   90.00
_cell.angle_gamma   90.00
#
_symmetry.space_group_name_H-M   'P 1'
#
loop_
_entity.id
_entity.type
_entity.pdbx_description
1 polymer ?
#
loop_
_entity_poly.entity_id
_entity_poly.type
_entity_poly.pdbx_seq_one_letter_code
_entity_poly.pdbx_strand_id
1 'polypeptide(L)'
;MLGAIVCLVLFLLPMSVSPEIIGLERKSLRGGDQLKKPSLPLRLYAMRFCPWCERVLIYLAKKNISAEVVNVNLSDKPSFLKEKNPDERVPVLEDNGKIITDSALICEYLDWSR
;
A
#
# COMPACT_ATOMS: atom_id res chain seq x y z
N MET A 1 9.85 -15.64 -43.53
CA MET A 1 10.09 -14.22 -43.21
C MET A 1 8.86 -13.52 -42.61
N LEU A 2 8.06 -14.18 -41.76
CA LEU A 2 6.94 -13.54 -41.03
C LEU A 2 7.08 -13.61 -39.49
N GLY A 3 8.11 -14.28 -38.96
CA GLY A 3 8.30 -14.45 -37.51
C GLY A 3 8.90 -13.26 -36.77
N ALA A 4 9.44 -12.26 -37.48
CA ALA A 4 10.09 -11.10 -36.85
C ALA A 4 9.14 -9.92 -36.59
N ILE A 5 7.95 -9.90 -37.21
CA ILE A 5 7.02 -8.76 -37.09
C ILE A 5 6.15 -8.87 -35.84
N VAL A 6 5.81 -10.09 -35.39
CA VAL A 6 4.98 -10.29 -34.18
C VAL A 6 5.74 -9.92 -32.90
N CYS A 7 7.08 -9.95 -32.91
CA CYS A 7 7.89 -9.55 -31.76
C CYS A 7 7.96 -8.03 -31.55
N LEU A 8 7.70 -7.23 -32.60
CA LEU A 8 7.80 -5.77 -32.52
C LEU A 8 6.51 -5.09 -32.00
N VAL A 9 5.37 -5.78 -32.05
CA VAL A 9 4.08 -5.21 -31.60
C VAL A 9 3.94 -5.26 -30.07
N LEU A 10 4.73 -6.08 -29.38
CA LEU A 10 4.75 -6.15 -27.91
C LEU A 10 5.58 -5.02 -27.25
N PHE A 11 6.28 -4.18 -28.02
CA PHE A 11 7.07 -3.05 -27.51
C PHE A 11 6.32 -1.69 -27.56
N LEU A 12 5.08 -1.65 -28.06
CA LEU A 12 4.32 -0.41 -28.25
C LEU A 12 3.05 -0.29 -27.40
N LEU A 13 2.76 -1.26 -26.52
CA LEU A 13 1.88 -0.93 -25.42
C LEU A 13 2.75 -0.18 -24.40
N PRO A 14 2.57 1.13 -24.16
CA PRO A 14 3.07 1.67 -22.91
C PRO A 14 2.48 0.76 -21.85
N MET A 15 3.34 0.08 -21.08
CA MET A 15 2.90 -0.58 -19.86
C MET A 15 2.25 0.50 -19.02
N SER A 16 0.94 0.66 -19.19
CA SER A 16 0.12 1.43 -18.29
C SER A 16 0.14 0.64 -16.99
N VAL A 17 1.15 0.91 -16.16
CA VAL A 17 1.00 0.70 -14.73
C VAL A 17 -0.04 1.72 -14.32
N SER A 18 -1.30 1.38 -14.55
CA SER A 18 -2.43 2.06 -13.92
C SER A 18 -2.13 2.10 -12.43
N PRO A 19 -2.24 3.24 -11.75
CA PRO A 19 -1.93 3.29 -10.34
C PRO A 19 -2.86 2.36 -9.58
N GLU A 20 -2.29 1.24 -9.15
CA GLU A 20 -3.05 0.15 -8.59
C GLU A 20 -2.77 0.11 -7.10
N ILE A 21 -3.82 0.36 -6.32
CA ILE A 21 -3.82 0.05 -4.90
C ILE A 21 -3.98 -1.47 -4.79
N ILE A 22 -2.86 -2.17 -4.65
CA ILE A 22 -2.86 -3.63 -4.58
C ILE A 22 -3.11 -4.10 -3.15
N GLY A 23 -3.81 -5.22 -3.01
CA GLY A 23 -3.92 -5.91 -1.72
C GLY A 23 -5.04 -5.45 -0.79
N LEU A 24 -5.90 -4.55 -1.24
CA LEU A 24 -7.09 -4.11 -0.50
C LEU A 24 -7.97 -5.29 -0.06
N GLU A 25 -8.11 -6.29 -0.95
CA GLU A 25 -8.91 -7.50 -0.70
C GLU A 25 -8.14 -8.69 -0.08
N ARG A 26 -6.90 -8.49 0.37
CA ARG A 26 -6.14 -9.56 1.05
C ARG A 26 -6.63 -9.80 2.48
N LYS A 27 -6.44 -11.02 2.99
CA LYS A 27 -6.72 -11.40 4.39
C LYS A 27 -6.01 -10.43 5.35
N SER A 28 -6.69 -10.05 6.43
CA SER A 28 -6.06 -9.30 7.52
C SER A 28 -5.07 -10.18 8.30
N LEU A 29 -3.84 -9.72 8.44
CA LEU A 29 -2.79 -10.38 9.22
C LEU A 29 -3.10 -10.27 10.72
N ARG A 30 -2.79 -11.34 11.45
CA ARG A 30 -3.07 -11.53 12.88
C ARG A 30 -1.82 -11.87 13.69
N GLY A 31 -1.95 -12.03 15.00
CA GLY A 31 -0.90 -12.57 15.85
C GLY A 31 -0.30 -13.86 15.28
N GLY A 32 1.03 -13.90 15.18
CA GLY A 32 1.78 -15.02 14.60
C GLY A 32 1.93 -15.01 13.07
N ASP A 33 1.15 -14.20 12.33
CA ASP A 33 1.34 -14.05 10.89
C ASP A 33 2.62 -13.27 10.58
N GLN A 34 3.35 -13.70 9.53
CA GLN A 34 4.58 -13.04 9.09
C GLN A 34 4.33 -11.98 8.02
N LEU A 35 5.05 -10.87 8.11
CA LEU A 35 5.01 -9.80 7.11
C LEU A 35 5.82 -10.20 5.87
N LYS A 36 5.19 -10.15 4.69
CA LYS A 36 5.86 -10.38 3.41
C LYS A 36 6.68 -9.16 2.99
N LYS A 37 7.75 -9.40 2.22
CA LYS A 37 8.57 -8.33 1.62
C LYS A 37 7.70 -7.37 0.79
N PRO A 38 7.94 -6.04 0.84
CA PRO A 38 7.24 -5.04 0.02
C PRO A 38 7.28 -5.38 -1.46
N SER A 39 6.09 -5.34 -2.08
CA SER A 39 5.92 -5.43 -3.52
C SER A 39 5.97 -4.05 -4.19
N LEU A 40 5.68 -2.99 -3.42
CA LEU A 40 5.79 -1.60 -3.85
C LEU A 40 6.60 -0.77 -2.84
N PRO A 41 7.20 0.36 -3.27
CA PRO A 41 7.92 1.27 -2.37
C PRO A 41 7.03 1.89 -1.29
N LEU A 42 5.76 2.12 -1.63
CA LEU A 42 4.76 2.71 -0.76
C LEU A 42 3.83 1.61 -0.25
N ARG A 43 3.71 1.49 1.07
CA ARG A 43 2.90 0.48 1.74
C ARG A 43 2.05 1.10 2.83
N LEU A 44 0.76 0.81 2.82
CA LEU A 44 -0.19 1.24 3.84
C LEU A 44 -0.62 0.05 4.70
N TYR A 45 -0.33 0.11 5.99
CA TYR A 45 -0.91 -0.79 6.98
C TYR A 45 -2.28 -0.25 7.39
N ALA A 46 -3.33 -1.02 7.10
CA ALA A 46 -4.71 -0.60 7.23
C ALA A 46 -5.58 -1.66 7.94
N MET A 47 -6.77 -1.25 8.36
CA MET A 47 -7.85 -2.17 8.74
C MET A 47 -9.07 -1.80 7.87
N ARG A 48 -9.72 -2.80 7.25
CA ARG A 48 -10.73 -2.58 6.19
C ARG A 48 -11.89 -1.65 6.58
N PHE A 49 -12.31 -1.70 7.84
CA PHE A 49 -13.45 -0.96 8.36
C PHE A 49 -13.04 0.27 9.19
N CYS A 50 -11.78 0.70 9.03
CA CYS A 50 -11.23 1.83 9.79
C CYS A 50 -11.44 3.14 9.01
N PRO A 51 -12.21 4.12 9.55
CA PRO A 51 -12.48 5.38 8.85
C PRO A 51 -11.21 6.23 8.64
N TRP A 52 -10.21 6.11 9.53
CA TRP A 52 -8.93 6.79 9.37
C TRP A 52 -8.08 6.19 8.24
N CYS A 53 -8.17 4.87 8.03
CA CYS A 53 -7.51 4.20 6.91
C CYS A 53 -8.22 4.51 5.60
N GLU A 54 -9.55 4.52 5.61
CA GLU A 54 -10.39 4.86 4.46
C GLU A 54 -10.05 6.25 3.92
N ARG A 55 -9.83 7.24 4.78
CA ARG A 55 -9.33 8.57 4.39
C ARG A 55 -8.07 8.48 3.52
N VAL A 56 -7.06 7.74 3.97
CA VAL A 56 -5.79 7.59 3.24
C VAL A 56 -5.99 6.82 1.94
N LEU A 57 -6.81 5.77 1.94
CA LEU A 57 -7.12 4.99 0.74
C LEU A 57 -7.81 5.84 -0.34
N ILE A 58 -8.81 6.64 0.05
CA ILE A 58 -9.49 7.59 -0.84
C ILE A 58 -8.47 8.61 -1.37
N TYR A 59 -7.55 9.08 -0.52
CA TYR A 59 -6.50 10.01 -0.92
C TYR A 59 -5.58 9.43 -1.99
N LEU A 60 -5.06 8.23 -1.75
CA LEU A 60 -4.21 7.49 -2.68
C LEU A 60 -4.93 7.27 -4.02
N ALA A 61 -6.21 6.87 -3.98
CA ALA A 61 -7.01 6.67 -5.18
C ALA A 61 -7.25 7.99 -5.94
N LYS A 62 -7.59 9.07 -5.23
CA LYS A 62 -7.82 10.40 -5.83
C LYS A 62 -6.57 10.97 -6.48
N LYS A 63 -5.39 10.75 -5.88
CA LYS A 63 -4.10 11.20 -6.40
C LYS A 63 -3.48 10.23 -7.39
N ASN A 64 -4.12 9.08 -7.64
CA ASN A 64 -3.62 8.04 -8.53
C ASN A 64 -2.20 7.59 -8.11
N ILE A 65 -2.00 7.35 -6.80
CA ILE A 65 -0.73 6.91 -6.21
C ILE A 65 -0.78 5.39 -5.99
N SER A 66 0.15 4.66 -6.61
CA SER A 66 0.29 3.22 -6.40
C SER A 66 0.78 2.91 -4.98
N ALA A 67 0.07 2.03 -4.28
CA ALA A 67 0.42 1.61 -2.93
C ALA A 67 0.05 0.15 -2.67
N GLU A 68 0.85 -0.53 -1.87
CA GLU A 68 0.50 -1.85 -1.35
C GLU A 68 -0.27 -1.72 -0.03
N VAL A 69 -1.45 -2.31 0.05
CA VAL A 69 -2.23 -2.38 1.30
C VAL A 69 -1.94 -3.69 2.02
N VAL A 70 -1.60 -3.57 3.30
CA VAL A 70 -1.48 -4.68 4.25
C VAL A 70 -2.60 -4.53 5.28
N ASN A 71 -3.62 -5.38 5.17
CA ASN A 71 -4.70 -5.41 6.14
C ASN A 71 -4.21 -6.05 7.45
N VAL A 72 -4.59 -5.45 8.58
CA VAL A 72 -4.20 -5.88 9.92
C VAL A 72 -5.43 -6.07 10.79
N ASN A 73 -5.44 -7.13 11.59
CA ASN A 73 -6.44 -7.34 12.62
C ASN A 73 -6.05 -6.59 13.90
N LEU A 74 -6.92 -5.70 14.39
CA LEU A 74 -6.62 -4.88 15.56
C LEU A 74 -7.01 -5.55 16.89
N SER A 75 -7.83 -6.61 16.86
CA SER A 75 -8.18 -7.40 18.05
C SER A 75 -7.12 -8.45 18.38
N ASP A 76 -6.44 -8.95 17.36
CA ASP A 76 -5.35 -9.92 17.44
C ASP A 76 -4.17 -9.41 16.61
N LYS A 77 -3.37 -8.53 17.22
CA LYS A 77 -2.39 -7.71 16.51
C LYS A 77 -1.12 -8.51 16.18
N PRO A 78 -0.60 -8.41 14.95
CA PRO A 78 0.71 -8.97 14.61
C PRO A 78 1.84 -8.16 15.28
N SER A 79 2.92 -8.85 15.65
CA SER A 79 4.07 -8.26 16.36
C SER A 79 4.74 -7.11 15.59
N PHE A 80 4.81 -7.21 14.25
CA PHE A 80 5.44 -6.17 13.42
C PHE A 80 4.72 -4.82 13.52
N LEU A 81 3.43 -4.79 13.89
CA LEU A 81 2.70 -3.52 13.97
C LEU A 81 3.29 -2.60 15.04
N LYS A 82 3.76 -3.18 16.16
CA LYS A 82 4.39 -2.45 17.26
C LYS A 82 5.72 -1.81 16.85
N GLU A 83 6.47 -2.48 15.97
CA GLU A 83 7.73 -1.96 15.42
C GLU A 83 7.48 -0.78 14.46
N LYS A 84 6.33 -0.79 13.76
CA LYS A 84 5.93 0.27 12.84
C LYS A 84 5.24 1.44 13.56
N ASN A 85 4.49 1.17 14.62
CA ASN A 85 3.84 2.18 15.43
C ASN A 85 3.78 1.70 16.89
N PRO A 86 4.49 2.35 17.84
CA PRO A 86 4.48 1.97 19.24
C PRO A 86 3.08 1.95 19.88
N ASP A 87 2.15 2.77 19.38
CA ASP A 87 0.74 2.78 19.81
C ASP A 87 -0.07 1.63 19.24
N GLU A 88 0.50 0.87 18.29
CA GLU A 88 -0.10 -0.24 17.58
C GLU A 88 -1.46 0.12 16.93
N ARG A 89 -1.51 1.32 16.35
CA ARG A 89 -2.67 1.88 15.64
C ARG A 89 -2.42 1.96 14.15
N VAL A 90 -3.51 2.00 13.39
CA VAL A 90 -3.53 2.23 11.93
C VAL A 90 -4.35 3.49 11.63
N PRO A 91 -4.12 4.20 10.52
CA PRO A 91 -3.18 3.89 9.43
C PRO A 91 -1.70 4.11 9.79
N VAL A 92 -0.82 3.34 9.15
CA VAL A 92 0.62 3.59 9.10
C VAL A 92 1.07 3.51 7.65
N LEU A 93 1.71 4.55 7.16
CA LEU A 93 2.32 4.59 5.83
C LEU A 93 3.82 4.31 5.96
N GLU A 94 4.32 3.37 5.16
CA GLU A 94 5.74 3.11 4.98
C GLU A 94 6.13 3.49 3.55
N ASP A 95 7.01 4.48 3.40
CA ASP A 95 7.57 4.91 2.12
C ASP A 95 9.07 4.64 2.12
N ASN A 96 9.51 3.61 1.39
CA ASN A 96 10.92 3.20 1.31
C ASN A 96 11.59 3.03 2.69
N GLY A 97 10.84 2.51 3.67
CA GLY A 97 11.28 2.30 5.05
C GLY A 97 11.08 3.50 5.97
N LYS A 98 10.72 4.68 5.46
CA LYS A 98 10.29 5.81 6.28
C LYS A 98 8.86 5.56 6.77
N ILE A 99 8.64 5.71 8.07
CA ILE A 99 7.34 5.50 8.70
C ILE A 99 6.66 6.84 8.95
N ILE A 100 5.39 6.92 8.59
CA ILE A 100 4.50 8.05 8.81
C ILE A 100 3.21 7.53 9.44
N THR A 101 2.81 8.15 10.55
CA THR A 101 1.59 7.81 11.31
C THR A 101 0.64 9.02 11.33
N ASP A 102 -0.59 8.79 11.77
CA ASP A 102 -1.72 9.74 11.71
C ASP A 102 -2.29 9.95 10.29
N SER A 103 -3.61 9.72 10.14
CA SER A 103 -4.26 9.80 8.83
C SER A 103 -4.19 11.17 8.15
N ALA A 104 -4.20 12.28 8.91
CA ALA A 104 -4.10 13.62 8.34
C ALA A 104 -2.66 13.93 7.91
N LEU A 105 -1.69 13.60 8.77
CA LEU A 105 -0.27 13.81 8.49
C LEU A 105 0.22 12.92 7.34
N ILE A 106 -0.32 11.71 7.20
CA ILE A 106 -0.09 10.86 6.03
C ILE A 106 -0.57 11.54 4.74
N CYS A 107 -1.78 12.13 4.72
CA CYS A 107 -2.29 12.81 3.53
C CYS A 107 -1.44 14.04 3.19
N GLU A 108 -1.06 14.83 4.20
CA GLU A 108 -0.15 15.97 4.01
C GLU A 108 1.21 15.50 3.48
N TYR A 109 1.80 14.46 4.07
CA TYR A 109 3.07 13.90 3.58
C TYR A 109 2.98 13.45 2.11
N LEU A 110 1.87 12.82 1.71
CA LEU A 110 1.65 12.41 0.32
C LEU A 110 1.54 13.61 -0.62
N ASP A 111 0.97 14.74 -0.20
CA ASP A 111 0.94 15.97 -0.98
C ASP A 111 2.31 16.57 -1.26
N TRP A 112 3.22 16.51 -0.28
CA TRP A 112 4.57 17.06 -0.44
C TRP A 112 5.51 16.13 -1.21
N SER A 113 5.21 14.83 -1.27
CA SER A 113 6.16 13.81 -1.76
C SER A 113 5.78 13.14 -3.07
N ARG A 114 4.53 13.23 -3.54
CA ARG A 114 4.01 12.51 -4.72
C ARG A 114 3.14 13.37 -5.62
#